data_AF-A0A417Z4Q4-F1
#
_entry.id   AF-A0A417Z4Q4-F1
#
_cell.length_a   1.000
_cell.length_b   1.000
_cell.length_c   1.000
_cell.angle_alpha   90.00
_cell.angle_beta   90.00
_cell.angle_gamma   90.00
#
_symmetry.space_group_name_H-M   'P 1'
#
loop_
_entity.id
_entity.type
_entity.pdbx_description
1 polymer ?
#
loop_
_entity_poly.entity_id
_entity_poly.type
_entity_poly.pdbx_seq_one_letter_code
_entity_poly.pdbx_strand_id
1 'polypeptide(L)'
;MTTTWRDEASPQAQADLDELLSAALGAAMEHLEKNGEFYPFAMSVDGEPTVDADGEPTAASSGVKAPDVDIVFADPAALGEQPEPEVVLAELRRLLKVRAENENRTVAQRATAIVLQVVVPQFGDAVRVDLEHAEQIQLMVLAPVLSKGKARKRTFDFGELRLLPGQRHIW
;
A
#
# COMPACT_ATOMS: atom_id res chain seq x y z
N MET A 1 -10.08 23.00 16.25
CA MET A 1 -9.24 22.77 15.05
C MET A 1 -9.09 21.27 14.92
N THR A 2 -9.38 20.71 13.75
CA THR A 2 -9.28 19.27 13.52
C THR A 2 -7.83 18.97 13.16
N THR A 3 -7.06 18.37 14.07
CA THR A 3 -5.70 17.88 13.77
C THR A 3 -5.81 16.83 12.68
N THR A 4 -5.03 16.99 11.61
CA THR A 4 -4.96 16.04 10.50
C THR A 4 -3.78 15.09 10.69
N TRP A 5 -3.76 13.94 10.02
CA TRP A 5 -2.61 13.03 10.07
C TRP A 5 -1.31 13.71 9.59
N ARG A 6 -1.39 14.73 8.74
CA ARG A 6 -0.23 15.50 8.29
C ARG A 6 0.33 16.44 9.35
N ASP A 7 -0.47 16.80 10.35
CA ASP A 7 0.01 17.58 11.49
C ASP A 7 0.75 16.67 12.49
N GLU A 8 0.44 15.37 12.50
CA GLU A 8 1.05 14.36 13.38
C GLU A 8 2.24 13.65 12.72
N ALA A 9 2.22 13.51 11.40
CA ALA A 9 3.24 12.80 10.63
C ALA A 9 4.54 13.60 10.48
N SER A 10 5.68 12.92 10.66
CA SER A 10 6.95 13.47 10.23
C SER A 10 6.97 13.76 8.72
N PRO A 11 7.82 14.69 8.24
CA PRO A 11 7.98 14.92 6.81
C PRO A 11 8.36 13.65 6.02
N GLN A 12 9.09 12.72 6.65
CA GLN A 12 9.41 11.43 6.02
C GLN A 12 8.18 10.56 5.88
N ALA A 13 7.39 10.42 6.95
CA ALA A 13 6.16 9.63 6.91
C ALA A 13 5.15 10.17 5.89
N GLN A 14 5.07 11.49 5.76
CA GLN A 14 4.25 12.13 4.72
C GLN A 14 4.73 11.78 3.31
N ALA A 15 6.03 11.86 3.05
CA ALA A 15 6.60 11.51 1.75
C ALA A 15 6.40 10.02 1.42
N ASP A 16 6.63 9.13 2.38
CA ASP A 16 6.46 7.69 2.20
C ASP A 16 4.99 7.32 1.91
N LEU A 17 4.04 7.88 2.67
CA LEU A 17 2.61 7.61 2.49
C LEU A 17 2.06 8.19 1.19
N ASP A 18 2.51 9.38 0.78
CA ASP A 18 2.09 10.01 -0.47
C ASP A 18 2.60 9.23 -1.69
N GLU A 19 3.87 8.82 -1.69
CA GLU A 19 4.42 8.02 -2.79
C GLU A 19 3.76 6.64 -2.85
N LEU A 20 3.59 5.96 -1.70
CA LEU A 20 2.91 4.66 -1.65
C LEU A 20 1.49 4.74 -2.18
N LEU A 21 0.73 5.77 -1.82
CA LEU A 21 -0.62 5.96 -2.33
C LEU A 21 -0.63 6.15 -3.84
N SER A 22 0.27 7.01 -4.35
CA SER A 22 0.40 7.28 -5.78
C SER A 22 0.74 6.02 -6.57
N ALA A 23 1.75 5.27 -6.12
CA ALA A 23 2.17 4.01 -6.72
C ALA A 23 1.07 2.94 -6.66
N ALA A 24 0.41 2.79 -5.51
CA ALA A 24 -0.67 1.83 -5.31
C ALA A 24 -1.85 2.07 -6.26
N LEU A 25 -2.29 3.33 -6.38
CA LEU A 25 -3.38 3.71 -7.29
C LEU A 25 -2.97 3.51 -8.76
N GLY A 26 -1.74 3.85 -9.13
CA GLY A 26 -1.22 3.62 -10.47
C GLY A 26 -1.23 2.14 -10.86
N ALA A 27 -0.71 1.27 -9.99
CA ALA A 27 -0.71 -0.17 -10.23
C ALA A 27 -2.13 -0.75 -10.27
N ALA A 28 -3.02 -0.31 -9.38
CA ALA A 28 -4.41 -0.75 -9.40
C ALA A 28 -5.11 -0.38 -10.73
N MET A 29 -4.85 0.82 -11.26
CA MET A 29 -5.38 1.24 -12.55
C MET A 29 -4.85 0.36 -13.68
N GLU A 30 -3.55 0.08 -13.72
CA GLU A 30 -2.96 -0.81 -14.72
C GLU A 30 -3.62 -2.20 -14.70
N HIS A 31 -3.82 -2.76 -13.50
CA HIS A 31 -4.51 -4.04 -13.33
C HIS A 31 -5.97 -3.99 -13.83
N LEU A 32 -6.72 -2.93 -13.51
CA LEU A 32 -8.09 -2.74 -13.98
C LEU A 32 -8.17 -2.60 -15.50
N GLU A 33 -7.27 -1.84 -16.12
CA GLU A 33 -7.22 -1.67 -17.57
C GLU A 33 -6.89 -2.97 -18.30
N LYS A 34 -5.99 -3.77 -17.72
CA LYS A 34 -5.53 -5.03 -18.30
C LYS A 34 -6.54 -6.16 -18.15
N ASN A 35 -7.10 -6.32 -16.95
CA ASN A 35 -7.87 -7.51 -16.57
C ASN A 35 -9.31 -7.19 -16.16
N GLY A 36 -9.62 -5.93 -15.81
CA GLY A 36 -10.92 -5.53 -15.25
C GLY A 36 -11.11 -5.87 -13.77
N GLU A 37 -10.28 -6.76 -13.24
CA GLU A 37 -10.25 -7.16 -11.84
C GLU A 37 -8.83 -7.56 -11.39
N PHE A 38 -8.60 -7.58 -10.08
CA PHE A 38 -7.35 -8.06 -9.50
C PHE A 38 -7.52 -8.66 -8.10
N TYR A 39 -6.66 -9.62 -7.77
CA TYR A 39 -6.48 -10.07 -6.39
C TYR A 39 -5.77 -9.00 -5.56
N PRO A 40 -6.02 -8.95 -4.24
CA PRO A 40 -5.27 -8.06 -3.36
C PRO A 40 -3.76 -8.15 -3.60
N PHE A 41 -3.08 -7.02 -3.54
CA PHE A 41 -1.63 -6.93 -3.61
C PHE A 41 -1.12 -5.90 -2.62
N ALA A 42 0.18 -5.90 -2.34
CA ALA A 42 0.76 -4.95 -1.41
C ALA A 42 2.03 -4.30 -1.97
N MET A 43 2.37 -3.15 -1.40
CA MET A 43 3.61 -2.43 -1.62
C MET A 43 4.19 -2.03 -0.27
N SER A 44 5.50 -1.86 -0.20
CA SER A 44 6.19 -1.40 0.99
C SER A 44 7.24 -0.36 0.65
N VAL A 45 7.45 0.59 1.55
CA VAL A 45 8.63 1.45 1.54
C VAL A 45 9.57 1.01 2.64
N ASP A 46 10.82 0.77 2.25
CA ASP A 46 11.89 0.41 3.19
C ASP A 46 12.76 1.62 3.58
N GLY A 47 13.40 1.45 4.72
CA GLY A 47 14.42 2.28 5.32
C GLY A 47 15.70 2.36 4.51
N GLU A 48 16.59 3.26 4.92
CA GLU A 48 17.99 3.17 4.49
C GLU A 48 18.67 1.95 5.14
N PRO A 49 19.75 1.44 4.53
CA PRO A 49 20.57 0.42 5.16
C PRO A 49 21.01 0.86 6.55
N THR A 50 20.73 0.06 7.56
CA THR A 50 21.17 0.26 8.95
C THR A 50 22.67 0.01 9.11
N VAL A 51 23.29 -0.62 8.10
CA VAL A 51 24.74 -0.85 7.99
C VAL A 51 25.23 -0.42 6.61
N ASP A 52 26.46 0.07 6.52
CA ASP A 52 27.11 0.43 5.27
C ASP A 52 27.64 -0.81 4.53
N ALA A 53 28.33 -0.59 3.40
CA ALA A 53 28.88 -1.66 2.58
C ALA A 53 29.96 -2.50 3.30
N ASP A 54 30.56 -1.97 4.36
CA ASP A 54 31.57 -2.64 5.18
C ASP A 54 30.95 -3.32 6.42
N GLY A 55 29.63 -3.19 6.62
CA GLY A 55 28.89 -3.79 7.72
C GLY A 55 28.83 -2.93 8.98
N GLU A 56 29.29 -1.69 8.92
CA GLU A 56 29.30 -0.77 10.06
C GLU A 56 27.97 -0.02 10.18
N PRO A 57 27.46 0.26 11.40
CA PRO A 57 26.21 0.97 11.57
C PRO A 57 26.19 2.34 10.88
N THR A 58 25.16 2.62 10.09
CA THR A 58 25.01 3.94 9.45
C THR A 58 24.43 4.96 10.43
N ALA A 59 24.96 6.19 10.39
CA ALA A 59 24.30 7.30 11.05
C ALA A 59 23.00 7.63 10.30
N ALA A 60 21.88 7.74 11.03
CA ALA A 60 20.61 8.16 10.45
C ALA A 60 20.77 9.56 9.83
N SER A 61 20.60 9.67 8.51
CA SER A 61 20.63 10.97 7.83
C SER A 61 19.39 11.78 8.22
N SER A 62 19.55 13.03 8.67
CA SER A 62 18.42 13.90 9.05
C SER A 62 17.60 14.48 7.89
N GLY A 63 17.94 14.15 6.64
CA GLY A 63 17.19 14.60 5.46
C GLY A 63 16.05 13.66 5.11
N VAL A 64 14.98 14.19 4.50
CA VAL A 64 13.94 13.35 3.89
C VAL A 64 14.57 12.54 2.77
N LYS A 65 14.49 11.22 2.88
CA LYS A 65 14.96 10.26 1.88
C LYS A 65 13.83 9.95 0.91
N ALA A 66 14.19 9.74 -0.35
CA ALA A 66 13.23 9.32 -1.34
C ALA A 66 12.69 7.93 -0.96
N PRO A 67 11.37 7.72 -1.00
CA PRO A 67 10.77 6.40 -0.80
C PRO A 67 11.23 5.43 -1.90
N ASP A 68 11.71 4.25 -1.49
CA ASP A 68 11.98 3.13 -2.38
C ASP A 68 10.82 2.14 -2.27
N VAL A 69 9.95 2.13 -3.27
CA VAL A 69 8.72 1.32 -3.27
C VAL A 69 9.02 -0.07 -3.83
N ASP A 70 8.91 -1.08 -2.98
CA ASP A 70 8.98 -2.49 -3.33
C ASP A 70 7.57 -3.09 -3.41
N ILE A 71 7.33 -4.00 -4.35
CA ILE A 71 6.04 -4.70 -4.47
C ILE A 71 6.10 -6.01 -3.69
N VAL A 72 5.15 -6.19 -2.78
CA VAL A 72 5.01 -7.40 -1.98
C VAL A 72 3.86 -8.23 -2.56
N PHE A 73 4.23 -9.36 -3.15
CA PHE A 73 3.27 -10.29 -3.73
C PHE A 73 3.00 -11.46 -2.79
N ALA A 74 1.72 -11.82 -2.65
CA ALA A 74 1.32 -13.18 -2.33
C ALA A 74 1.13 -13.92 -3.65
N ASP A 75 1.67 -15.13 -3.81
CA ASP A 75 1.41 -15.96 -4.98
C ASP A 75 0.01 -16.58 -4.86
N PRO A 76 -1.00 -16.13 -5.64
CA PRO A 76 -2.35 -16.64 -5.51
C PRO A 76 -2.45 -18.12 -5.91
N ALA A 77 -1.59 -18.59 -6.83
CA ALA A 77 -1.60 -19.98 -7.27
C ALA A 77 -1.10 -20.93 -6.17
N ALA A 78 -0.21 -20.46 -5.29
CA ALA A 78 0.22 -21.19 -4.10
C ALA A 78 -0.89 -21.32 -3.04
N LEU A 79 -1.95 -20.49 -3.13
CA LEU A 79 -3.09 -20.48 -2.21
C LEU A 79 -4.30 -21.29 -2.72
N GLY A 80 -4.22 -21.84 -3.94
CA GLY A 80 -5.26 -22.67 -4.54
C GLY A 80 -5.65 -22.22 -5.96
N GLU A 81 -6.55 -22.97 -6.59
CA GLU A 81 -7.17 -22.54 -7.85
C GLU A 81 -8.22 -21.46 -7.54
N GLN A 82 -7.99 -20.24 -8.04
CA GLN A 82 -8.85 -19.07 -7.80
C GLN A 82 -9.16 -18.83 -6.30
N PRO A 83 -8.15 -18.50 -5.48
CA PRO A 83 -8.36 -18.32 -4.04
C PRO A 83 -9.35 -17.17 -3.76
N GLU A 84 -10.08 -17.27 -2.64
CA GLU A 84 -10.92 -16.18 -2.16
C GLU A 84 -10.05 -14.94 -1.82
N PRO A 85 -10.47 -13.71 -2.16
CA PRO A 85 -9.68 -12.49 -1.91
C PRO A 85 -9.23 -12.31 -0.45
N GLU A 86 -10.06 -12.72 0.52
CA GLU A 86 -9.72 -12.67 1.95
C GLU A 86 -8.57 -13.59 2.34
N VAL A 87 -8.39 -14.72 1.65
CA VAL A 87 -7.26 -15.63 1.87
C VAL A 87 -5.96 -14.99 1.37
N VAL A 88 -6.00 -14.34 0.20
CA VAL A 88 -4.86 -13.59 -0.34
C VAL A 88 -4.50 -12.41 0.58
N LEU A 89 -5.52 -11.68 1.06
CA LEU A 89 -5.34 -10.56 1.99
C LEU A 89 -4.68 -11.01 3.31
N ALA A 90 -5.14 -12.14 3.88
CA ALA A 90 -4.56 -12.69 5.09
C ALA A 90 -3.08 -13.05 4.91
N GLU A 91 -2.74 -13.65 3.76
CA GLU A 91 -1.34 -13.99 3.45
C GLU A 91 -0.46 -12.75 3.23
N LEU A 92 -0.95 -11.73 2.53
CA LEU A 92 -0.22 -10.46 2.38
C LEU A 92 0.07 -9.81 3.73
N ARG A 93 -0.92 -9.75 4.63
CA ARG A 93 -0.73 -9.23 5.98
C ARG A 93 0.32 -10.02 6.75
N ARG A 94 0.30 -11.36 6.63
CA ARG A 94 1.30 -12.23 7.24
C ARG A 94 2.70 -11.93 6.71
N LEU A 95 2.87 -11.81 5.39
CA LEU A 95 4.16 -11.53 4.74
C LEU A 95 4.71 -10.16 5.16
N LEU A 96 3.87 -9.12 5.14
CA LEU A 96 4.24 -7.76 5.54
C LEU A 96 4.62 -7.68 7.02
N LYS A 97 3.90 -8.38 7.90
CA LYS A 97 4.23 -8.45 9.31
C LYS A 97 5.57 -9.14 9.56
N VAL A 98 5.80 -10.29 8.92
CA VAL A 98 7.10 -10.98 9.00
C VAL A 98 8.23 -10.08 8.51
N ARG A 99 8.01 -9.31 7.43
CA ARG A 99 9.01 -8.35 6.92
C ARG A 99 9.28 -7.21 7.90
N ALA A 100 8.25 -6.68 8.56
CA ALA A 100 8.37 -5.62 9.56
C ALA A 100 9.10 -6.08 10.83
N GLU A 101 8.89 -7.32 11.25
CA GLU A 101 9.49 -7.91 12.45
C GLU A 101 10.90 -8.48 12.21
N ASN A 102 11.34 -8.59 10.95
CA ASN A 102 12.62 -9.22 10.63
C ASN A 102 13.81 -8.29 10.89
N GLU A 103 14.36 -8.36 12.10
CA GLU A 103 15.54 -7.62 12.55
C GLU A 103 16.82 -7.96 11.78
N ASN A 104 16.87 -9.09 11.04
CA ASN A 104 18.02 -9.45 10.22
C ASN A 104 18.06 -8.70 8.88
N ARG A 105 17.04 -7.89 8.55
CA ARG A 105 17.07 -7.08 7.34
C ARG A 105 18.03 -5.92 7.50
N THR A 106 18.81 -5.66 6.46
CA THR A 106 19.67 -4.47 6.39
C THR A 106 18.85 -3.19 6.31
N VAL A 107 17.58 -3.23 5.90
CA VAL A 107 16.67 -2.09 5.85
C VAL A 107 15.41 -2.39 6.64
N ALA A 108 14.98 -1.46 7.51
CA ALA A 108 13.74 -1.59 8.26
C ALA A 108 12.55 -1.15 7.41
N GLN A 109 11.44 -1.90 7.40
CA GLN A 109 10.23 -1.47 6.70
C GLN A 109 9.67 -0.19 7.36
N ARG A 110 9.44 0.87 6.59
CA ARG A 110 8.88 2.15 7.09
C ARG A 110 7.39 2.24 6.90
N ALA A 111 6.87 1.78 5.76
CA ALA A 111 5.46 1.89 5.44
C ALA A 111 4.97 0.77 4.52
N THR A 112 3.66 0.55 4.51
CA THR A 112 2.99 -0.43 3.63
C THR A 112 1.70 0.12 3.07
N ALA A 113 1.38 -0.31 1.85
CA ALA A 113 0.06 -0.18 1.24
C ALA A 113 -0.48 -1.58 0.93
N ILE A 114 -1.71 -1.89 1.35
CA ILE A 114 -2.45 -3.06 0.87
C ILE A 114 -3.59 -2.56 -0.01
N VAL A 115 -3.68 -3.09 -1.22
CA VAL A 115 -4.62 -2.65 -2.25
C VAL A 115 -5.64 -3.73 -2.51
N LEU A 116 -6.91 -3.37 -2.47
CA LEU A 116 -8.04 -4.28 -2.67
C LEU A 116 -9.03 -3.67 -3.65
N GLN A 117 -9.63 -4.50 -4.50
CA GLN A 117 -10.85 -4.14 -5.20
C GLN A 117 -12.05 -4.47 -4.31
N VAL A 118 -12.94 -3.50 -4.12
CA VAL A 118 -14.10 -3.62 -3.22
C VAL A 118 -15.34 -3.03 -3.88
N VAL A 119 -16.52 -3.44 -3.41
CA VAL A 119 -17.80 -2.81 -3.77
C VAL A 119 -18.32 -2.04 -2.56
N VAL A 120 -18.49 -0.74 -2.71
CA VAL A 120 -18.98 0.15 -1.65
C VAL A 120 -20.46 0.45 -1.91
N PRO A 121 -21.38 0.19 -0.94
CA PRO A 121 -22.82 0.35 -1.17
C PRO A 121 -23.26 1.73 -1.70
N GLN A 122 -22.54 2.80 -1.35
CA GLN A 122 -22.91 4.17 -1.70
C GLN A 122 -22.49 4.61 -3.11
N PHE A 123 -21.46 3.98 -3.70
CA PHE A 123 -20.91 4.44 -5.00
C PHE A 123 -20.38 3.33 -5.92
N GLY A 124 -20.56 2.06 -5.55
CA GLY A 124 -20.22 0.90 -6.39
C GLY A 124 -18.75 0.50 -6.28
N ASP A 125 -18.17 0.06 -7.40
CA ASP A 125 -16.80 -0.43 -7.47
C ASP A 125 -15.80 0.64 -7.00
N ALA A 126 -14.82 0.22 -6.20
CA ALA A 126 -13.77 1.07 -5.71
C ALA A 126 -12.47 0.27 -5.52
N VAL A 127 -11.35 0.99 -5.54
CA VAL A 127 -10.08 0.52 -5.01
C VAL A 127 -9.95 1.04 -3.59
N ARG A 128 -9.74 0.13 -2.64
CA ARG A 128 -9.37 0.44 -1.27
C ARG A 128 -7.87 0.30 -1.10
N VAL A 129 -7.22 1.31 -0.55
CA VAL A 129 -5.80 1.28 -0.16
C VAL A 129 -5.72 1.46 1.35
N ASP A 130 -5.30 0.42 2.05
CA ASP A 130 -4.96 0.48 3.48
C ASP A 130 -3.48 0.83 3.61
N LEU A 131 -3.19 1.99 4.20
CA LEU A 131 -1.84 2.50 4.41
C LEU A 131 -1.48 2.45 5.89
N GLU A 132 -0.28 1.96 6.20
CA GLU A 132 0.29 1.98 7.54
C GLU A 132 1.74 2.48 7.48
N HIS A 133 2.13 3.30 8.45
CA HIS A 133 3.51 3.74 8.65
C HIS A 133 3.99 3.33 10.06
N ALA A 134 5.28 3.00 10.20
CA ALA A 134 5.90 2.59 11.45
C ALA A 134 5.77 3.66 12.57
N GLU A 135 5.63 4.93 12.19
CA GLU A 135 5.28 6.07 13.07
C GLU A 135 3.83 6.03 13.60
N GLN A 136 3.16 4.88 13.56
CA GLN A 136 1.83 4.68 14.13
C GLN A 136 0.73 5.46 13.41
N ILE A 137 0.90 5.70 12.10
CA ILE A 137 -0.12 6.31 11.24
C ILE A 137 -0.83 5.23 10.45
N GLN A 138 -2.16 5.23 10.47
CA GLN A 138 -2.98 4.33 9.66
C GLN A 138 -4.08 5.09 8.92
N LEU A 139 -4.13 4.92 7.61
CA LEU A 139 -5.09 5.58 6.73
C LEU A 139 -5.77 4.54 5.86
N MET A 140 -7.04 4.79 5.54
CA MET A 140 -7.75 4.06 4.50
C MET A 140 -8.15 5.05 3.42
N VAL A 141 -7.77 4.78 2.19
CA VAL A 141 -8.21 5.55 1.02
C VAL A 141 -9.18 4.71 0.21
N LEU A 142 -10.36 5.26 -0.07
CA LEU A 142 -11.29 4.70 -1.05
C LEU A 142 -11.23 5.55 -2.32
N ALA A 143 -10.89 4.90 -3.44
CA ALA A 143 -10.85 5.47 -4.77
C ALA A 143 -12.00 4.86 -5.61
N PRO A 144 -13.16 5.54 -5.74
CA PRO A 144 -14.25 5.04 -6.57
C PRO A 144 -13.78 4.81 -8.01
N VAL A 145 -14.13 3.67 -8.61
CA VAL A 145 -13.74 3.34 -9.98
C VAL A 145 -14.84 3.79 -10.93
N LEU A 146 -14.51 4.74 -11.80
CA LEU A 146 -15.38 5.22 -12.85
C LEU A 146 -15.02 4.49 -14.15
N SER A 147 -15.99 3.81 -14.75
CA SER A 147 -15.79 3.20 -16.07
C SER A 147 -16.54 3.97 -17.15
N LYS A 148 -15.88 4.15 -18.31
CA LYS A 148 -16.45 4.79 -19.49
C LYS A 148 -16.35 3.87 -20.70
N GLY A 149 -17.29 3.99 -21.64
CA GLY A 149 -17.29 3.25 -22.89
C GLY A 149 -18.04 1.91 -22.86
N LYS A 150 -18.05 1.21 -24.00
CA LYS A 150 -18.66 -0.14 -24.14
C LYS A 150 -17.65 -1.21 -23.75
N ALA A 151 -18.11 -2.41 -23.39
CA ALA A 151 -17.30 -3.52 -22.85
C ALA A 151 -15.94 -3.77 -23.55
N ARG A 152 -15.84 -3.62 -24.87
CA ARG A 152 -14.61 -3.87 -25.65
C ARG A 152 -13.61 -2.69 -25.69
N LYS A 153 -13.98 -1.52 -25.16
CA LYS A 153 -13.18 -0.28 -25.10
C LYS A 153 -13.38 0.42 -23.76
N ARG A 154 -13.52 -0.36 -22.69
CA ARG A 154 -13.77 0.20 -21.36
C ARG A 154 -12.49 0.86 -20.86
N THR A 155 -12.58 2.13 -20.52
CA THR A 155 -11.49 2.89 -19.87
C THR A 155 -11.88 3.14 -18.43
N PHE A 156 -10.90 3.18 -17.53
CA PHE A 156 -11.11 3.40 -16.11
C PHE A 156 -10.51 4.74 -15.68
N ASP A 157 -11.07 5.31 -14.63
CA ASP A 157 -10.61 6.54 -13.99
C ASP A 157 -10.99 6.48 -12.50
N PHE A 158 -10.33 7.25 -11.65
CA PHE A 158 -10.73 7.37 -10.25
C PHE A 158 -11.64 8.58 -10.04
N GLY A 159 -12.68 8.37 -9.24
CA GLY A 159 -13.50 9.45 -8.70
C GLY A 159 -12.77 10.23 -7.61
N GLU A 160 -13.53 11.08 -6.90
CA GLU A 160 -13.00 11.80 -5.74
C GLU A 160 -12.54 10.82 -4.65
N LEU A 161 -11.24 10.89 -4.32
CA LEU A 161 -10.63 10.07 -3.29
C LEU A 161 -11.20 10.41 -1.91
N ARG A 162 -11.48 9.39 -1.11
CA ARG A 162 -12.01 9.54 0.24
C ARG A 162 -11.01 9.01 1.23
N LEU A 163 -10.52 9.89 2.10
CA LEU A 163 -9.66 9.53 3.21
C LEU A 163 -10.50 9.20 4.45
N LEU A 164 -10.23 8.05 5.05
CA LEU A 164 -10.88 7.54 6.24
C LEU A 164 -9.81 7.09 7.26
N PRO A 165 -10.16 7.01 8.56
CA PRO A 165 -9.31 6.35 9.54
C PRO A 165 -9.00 4.91 9.13
N GLY A 166 -7.71 4.53 9.15
CA GLY A 166 -7.28 3.17 8.88
C GLY A 166 -7.43 2.24 10.09
N GLN A 167 -7.19 0.96 9.87
CA GLN A 167 -6.97 -0.02 10.94
C GLN A 167 -5.53 -0.50 10.88
N ARG A 168 -4.98 -0.84 12.06
CA ARG A 168 -3.61 -1.32 12.23
C ARG A 168 -3.58 -2.85 12.12
N HIS A 169 -2.76 -3.36 11.21
CA HIS A 169 -2.59 -4.80 10.96
C HIS A 169 -1.13 -5.23 10.93
N ILE A 170 -0.20 -4.36 10.53
CA ILE A 170 1.20 -4.71 10.31
C ILE A 170 2.05 -4.38 11.51
N TRP A 171 2.09 -3.09 11.88
CA TRP A 171 2.73 -2.67 13.11
C TRP A 171 1.84 -2.96 14.28
#